data_AF-J1LNT2-F1
#
_entry.id   AF-J1LNT2-F1
#
_cell.length_a   1.000
_cell.length_b   1.000
_cell.length_c   1.000
_cell.angle_alpha   90.00
_cell.angle_beta   90.00
_cell.angle_gamma   90.00
#
_symmetry.space_group_name_H-M   'P 1'
#
loop_
_entity.id
_entity.type
_entity.pdbx_description
1 polymer ?
#
loop_
_entity_poly.entity_id
_entity_poly.type
_entity_poly.pdbx_seq_one_letter_code
_entity_poly.pdbx_strand_id
1 'polypeptide(L)'
;MGAQAPQWLLTSFVDAMQQIGATAAETNLEHEGADLMQRWNAPNRQLHNLRRLMNTLTHIDEIASSAHDPDILRVAAWYHGAFLNKALEIKLGGFQANFAATRCIEHAHSRLTSLGVSDEVVARVDELIAFVTRHRAPRMDFDAQVLVDADLAGLSCSPQEYKKIRTALRAELVELDDLQFIKARIALLKKLLSYETIYQSPLGSAWEDTARANLEVELTRLERDKAQLCEAAQADDTDDPDDSDDTDETQEGAVTSTGTLIIKRRSIKKRIPVHSADNEVTSTGVLPRKIEEPLYSGEDVETTSSLESAVESLDLPNAD
;
A
#
# COMPACT_ATOMS: atom_id res chain seq x y z
N MET A 1 3.18 26.11 1.17
CA MET A 1 4.09 26.82 0.27
C MET A 1 5.12 25.81 -0.19
N GLY A 2 4.92 25.19 -1.36
CA GLY A 2 5.86 24.19 -1.87
C GLY A 2 7.17 24.89 -2.20
N ALA A 3 8.28 24.44 -1.61
CA ALA A 3 9.58 24.90 -2.04
C ALA A 3 9.71 24.60 -3.55
N GLN A 4 10.07 25.59 -4.36
CA GLN A 4 10.41 25.34 -5.75
C GLN A 4 11.54 24.32 -5.79
N ALA A 5 11.39 23.31 -6.66
CA ALA A 5 12.41 22.29 -6.86
C ALA A 5 13.74 22.98 -7.21
N PRO A 6 14.87 22.55 -6.64
CA PRO A 6 16.17 23.07 -7.05
C PRO A 6 16.41 22.79 -8.53
N GLN A 7 16.98 23.74 -9.26
CA GLN A 7 17.25 23.58 -10.69
C GLN A 7 18.19 22.39 -10.99
N TRP A 8 19.13 22.09 -10.09
CA TRP A 8 20.04 20.95 -10.21
C TRP A 8 19.32 19.60 -10.29
N LEU A 9 18.13 19.49 -9.71
CA LEU A 9 17.39 18.22 -9.63
C LEU A 9 16.88 17.78 -11.01
N LEU A 10 16.44 18.71 -11.84
CA LEU A 10 16.05 18.40 -13.21
C LEU A 10 17.26 18.05 -14.07
N THR A 11 18.35 18.81 -13.94
CA THR A 11 19.60 18.53 -14.66
C THR A 11 20.11 17.13 -14.33
N SER A 12 20.13 16.75 -13.04
CA SER A 12 20.58 15.41 -12.64
C SER A 12 19.69 14.28 -13.16
N PHE A 13 18.39 14.52 -13.32
CA PHE A 13 17.49 13.55 -13.95
C PHE A 13 17.78 13.38 -15.45
N VAL A 14 17.97 14.50 -16.17
CA VAL A 14 18.29 14.47 -17.60
C VAL A 14 19.63 13.76 -17.83
N ASP A 15 20.65 14.07 -17.02
CA ASP A 15 21.95 13.41 -17.08
C ASP A 15 21.82 11.90 -16.85
N ALA A 16 21.09 11.47 -15.82
CA ALA A 16 20.87 10.06 -15.53
C ALA A 16 20.13 9.36 -16.69
N MET A 17 19.11 9.99 -17.27
CA MET A 17 18.38 9.47 -18.43
C MET A 17 19.31 9.27 -19.65
N GLN A 18 20.25 10.19 -19.89
CA GLN A 18 21.24 10.07 -20.96
C GLN A 18 22.25 8.94 -20.67
N GLN A 19 22.71 8.79 -19.42
CA GLN A 19 23.63 7.72 -19.04
C GLN A 19 23.02 6.32 -19.20
N ILE A 20 21.72 6.16 -18.91
CA ILE A 20 21.02 4.89 -19.15
C ILE A 20 20.62 4.66 -20.62
N GLY A 21 21.07 5.53 -21.54
CA GLY A 21 20.94 5.35 -22.98
C GLY A 21 19.63 5.85 -23.60
N ALA A 22 18.93 6.81 -22.97
CA ALA A 22 17.76 7.43 -23.61
C ALA A 22 18.16 8.17 -24.91
N THR A 23 17.47 7.90 -26.01
CA THR A 23 17.78 8.50 -27.33
C THR A 23 16.91 9.72 -27.66
N ALA A 24 15.92 10.05 -26.84
CA ALA A 24 15.09 11.24 -27.03
C ALA A 24 15.89 12.54 -26.90
N ALA A 25 15.40 13.61 -27.54
CA ALA A 25 15.98 14.94 -27.38
C ALA A 25 15.98 15.39 -25.91
N GLU A 26 17.00 16.14 -25.50
CA GLU A 26 17.15 16.68 -24.15
C GLU A 26 15.89 17.41 -23.66
N THR A 27 15.26 18.20 -24.53
CA THR A 27 14.00 18.88 -24.21
C THR A 27 12.90 17.91 -23.81
N ASN A 28 12.78 16.73 -24.43
CA ASN A 28 11.77 15.74 -24.04
C ASN A 28 12.08 15.13 -22.66
N LEU A 29 13.37 14.96 -22.31
CA LEU A 29 13.81 14.49 -21.00
C LEU A 29 13.52 15.53 -19.91
N GLU A 30 13.75 16.81 -20.19
CA GLU A 30 13.39 17.92 -19.29
C GLU A 30 11.88 17.96 -19.03
N HIS A 31 11.06 17.79 -20.07
CA HIS A 31 9.59 17.74 -19.91
C HIS A 31 9.15 16.53 -19.06
N GLU A 32 9.79 15.37 -19.23
CA GLU A 32 9.51 14.19 -18.40
C GLU A 32 9.87 14.45 -16.93
N GLY A 33 11.07 14.98 -16.66
CA GLY A 33 11.47 15.33 -15.31
C GLY A 33 10.51 16.34 -14.68
N ALA A 34 10.06 17.34 -15.45
CA ALA A 34 9.09 18.32 -14.98
C ALA A 34 7.72 17.69 -14.66
N ASP A 35 7.23 16.75 -15.47
CA ASP A 35 5.99 16.00 -15.19
C ASP A 35 6.12 15.18 -13.91
N LEU A 36 7.21 14.41 -13.75
CA LEU A 36 7.47 13.64 -12.54
C LEU A 36 7.55 14.54 -11.30
N MET A 37 8.21 15.69 -11.37
CA MET A 37 8.23 16.66 -10.26
C MET A 37 6.84 17.17 -9.90
N GLN A 38 5.96 17.41 -10.88
CA GLN A 38 4.58 17.80 -10.62
C GLN A 38 3.83 16.69 -9.88
N ARG A 39 4.04 15.43 -10.27
CA ARG A 39 3.45 14.28 -9.58
C ARG A 39 3.95 14.15 -8.14
N TRP A 40 5.25 14.30 -7.91
CA TRP A 40 5.85 14.33 -6.57
C TRP A 40 5.30 15.48 -5.71
N ASN A 41 4.92 16.60 -6.32
CA ASN A 41 4.30 17.74 -5.64
C ASN A 41 2.77 17.72 -5.67
N ALA A 42 2.14 16.60 -6.06
CA ALA A 42 0.68 16.52 -6.11
C ALA A 42 0.05 16.86 -4.75
N PRO A 43 -1.16 17.45 -4.74
CA PRO A 43 -1.87 17.74 -3.49
C PRO A 43 -1.99 16.50 -2.61
N ASN A 44 -2.04 16.71 -1.29
CA ASN A 44 -2.15 15.68 -0.26
C ASN A 44 -0.92 14.79 -0.05
N ARG A 45 0.23 15.06 -0.69
CA ARG A 45 1.50 14.34 -0.45
C ARG A 45 2.33 15.00 0.66
N GLN A 46 2.06 14.64 1.92
CA GLN A 46 2.76 15.22 3.08
C GLN A 46 4.12 14.55 3.34
N LEU A 47 4.24 13.25 3.08
CA LEU A 47 5.48 12.50 3.26
C LEU A 47 6.12 12.19 1.90
N HIS A 48 5.39 11.59 0.98
CA HIS A 48 5.93 11.14 -0.30
C HIS A 48 5.98 12.30 -1.30
N ASN A 49 6.77 13.33 -0.99
CA ASN A 49 6.92 14.53 -1.82
C ASN A 49 8.35 14.70 -2.32
N LEU A 50 8.61 15.81 -3.00
CA LEU A 50 9.93 16.07 -3.61
C LEU A 50 11.09 16.02 -2.61
N ARG A 51 10.86 16.39 -1.33
CA ARG A 51 11.90 16.26 -0.29
C ARG A 51 12.28 14.79 -0.06
N ARG A 52 11.30 13.88 -0.11
CA ARG A 52 11.56 12.43 0.00
C ARG A 52 12.42 11.96 -1.17
N LEU A 53 12.07 12.34 -2.41
CA LEU A 53 12.88 12.01 -3.58
C LEU A 53 14.32 12.52 -3.42
N MET A 54 14.51 13.79 -3.07
CA MET A 54 15.83 14.38 -2.89
C MET A 54 16.66 13.64 -1.82
N ASN A 55 16.04 13.29 -0.70
CA ASN A 55 16.71 12.52 0.35
C ASN A 55 17.13 11.13 -0.15
N THR A 56 16.23 10.42 -0.85
CA THR A 56 16.56 9.11 -1.44
C THR A 56 17.73 9.22 -2.42
N LEU A 57 17.75 10.23 -3.30
CA LEU A 57 18.86 10.46 -4.22
C LEU A 57 20.18 10.75 -3.49
N THR A 58 20.15 11.57 -2.43
CA THR A 58 21.33 11.83 -1.59
C THR A 58 21.84 10.56 -0.92
N HIS A 59 20.96 9.68 -0.44
CA HIS A 59 21.37 8.41 0.15
C HIS A 59 21.90 7.44 -0.90
N ILE A 60 21.35 7.41 -2.12
CA ILE A 60 21.96 6.67 -3.23
C ILE A 60 23.40 7.15 -3.41
N ASP A 61 23.65 8.46 -3.48
CA ASP A 61 25.00 9.01 -3.64
C ASP A 61 25.95 8.62 -2.50
N GLU A 62 25.44 8.57 -1.26
CA GLU A 62 26.20 8.18 -0.06
C GLU A 62 26.71 6.73 -0.12
N ILE A 63 25.90 5.82 -0.66
CA ILE A 63 26.22 4.38 -0.70
C ILE A 63 26.44 3.83 -2.14
N ALA A 64 26.54 4.72 -3.13
CA ALA A 64 26.67 4.38 -4.55
C ALA A 64 27.91 3.55 -4.89
N SER A 65 28.96 3.59 -4.06
CA SER A 65 30.16 2.76 -4.27
C SER A 65 29.91 1.26 -4.13
N SER A 66 28.75 0.85 -3.61
CA SER A 66 28.28 -0.54 -3.59
C SER A 66 27.45 -0.91 -4.83
N ALA A 67 27.08 0.05 -5.68
CA ALA A 67 26.30 -0.15 -6.90
C ALA A 67 27.18 -0.17 -8.16
N HIS A 68 26.72 -0.88 -9.19
CA HIS A 68 27.34 -0.97 -10.50
C HIS A 68 26.86 0.16 -11.41
N ASP A 69 25.56 0.41 -11.42
CA ASP A 69 24.92 1.45 -12.21
C ASP A 69 24.12 2.38 -11.30
N PRO A 70 24.69 3.51 -10.84
CA PRO A 70 23.96 4.44 -9.98
C PRO A 70 22.91 5.27 -10.74
N ASP A 71 23.02 5.42 -12.06
CA ASP A 71 22.11 6.26 -12.84
C ASP A 71 20.76 5.58 -13.07
N ILE A 72 20.76 4.26 -13.30
CA ILE A 72 19.51 3.50 -13.33
C ILE A 72 18.79 3.51 -11.97
N LEU A 73 19.53 3.54 -10.85
CA LEU A 73 18.93 3.69 -9.52
C LEU A 73 18.28 5.05 -9.33
N ARG A 74 18.92 6.13 -9.82
CA ARG A 74 18.33 7.47 -9.79
C ARG A 74 17.04 7.49 -10.60
N VAL A 75 17.05 6.96 -11.82
CA VAL A 75 15.84 6.90 -12.66
C VAL A 75 14.73 6.09 -11.98
N ALA A 76 15.03 4.92 -11.44
CA ALA A 76 14.07 4.13 -10.67
C ALA A 76 13.54 4.90 -9.43
N ALA A 77 14.39 5.65 -8.74
CA ALA A 77 14.00 6.50 -7.61
C ALA A 77 13.02 7.61 -8.03
N TRP A 78 13.17 8.19 -9.22
CA TRP A 78 12.22 9.17 -9.75
C TRP A 78 10.85 8.57 -10.05
N TYR A 79 10.81 7.39 -10.68
CA TYR A 79 9.56 6.76 -11.11
C TYR A 79 8.82 6.02 -9.99
N HIS A 80 9.50 5.43 -9.00
CA HIS A 80 8.81 4.62 -7.97
C HIS A 80 7.78 5.42 -7.17
N GLY A 81 8.02 6.73 -6.98
CA GLY A 81 7.10 7.63 -6.29
C GLY A 81 6.29 8.53 -7.21
N ALA A 82 6.25 8.24 -8.52
CA ALA A 82 5.41 8.99 -9.47
C ALA A 82 3.92 8.93 -9.09
N PHE A 83 3.48 7.85 -8.44
CA PHE A 83 2.14 7.74 -7.88
C PHE A 83 2.22 7.47 -6.38
N LEU A 84 1.29 8.06 -5.63
CA LEU A 84 1.23 7.84 -4.19
C LEU A 84 0.90 6.37 -3.93
N ASN A 85 1.83 5.67 -3.30
CA ASN A 85 1.59 4.32 -2.84
C ASN A 85 0.75 4.36 -1.56
N LYS A 86 -0.58 4.23 -1.72
CA LYS A 86 -1.53 4.08 -0.61
C LYS A 86 -1.61 2.63 -0.09
N ALA A 87 -0.56 1.81 -0.20
CA ALA A 87 -0.59 0.41 0.25
C ALA A 87 -0.98 0.21 1.73
N LEU A 88 -0.84 1.24 2.57
CA LEU A 88 -1.36 1.20 3.94
C LEU A 88 -2.91 1.21 4.00
N GLU A 89 -3.60 1.83 3.04
CA GLU A 89 -5.07 1.69 2.88
C GLU A 89 -5.46 0.28 2.43
N ILE A 90 -4.62 -0.32 1.58
CA ILE A 90 -4.89 -1.60 0.92
C ILE A 90 -4.79 -2.79 1.89
N LYS A 91 -3.97 -2.70 2.95
CA LYS A 91 -3.75 -3.78 3.93
C LYS A 91 -4.95 -4.12 4.83
N LEU A 92 -6.03 -3.35 4.80
CA LEU A 92 -7.25 -3.60 5.60
C LEU A 92 -8.43 -4.14 4.79
N GLY A 93 -8.37 -4.09 3.46
CA GLY A 93 -9.49 -4.41 2.58
C GLY A 93 -9.33 -5.67 1.74
N GLY A 94 -8.33 -6.52 2.00
CA GLY A 94 -8.08 -7.71 1.17
C GLY A 94 -7.67 -7.40 -0.28
N PHE A 95 -7.42 -6.13 -0.63
CA PHE A 95 -6.80 -5.79 -1.90
C PHE A 95 -5.30 -6.07 -1.83
N GLN A 96 -4.71 -6.56 -2.92
CA GLN A 96 -3.29 -6.85 -2.95
C GLN A 96 -2.48 -5.55 -2.94
N ALA A 97 -1.49 -5.46 -2.05
CA ALA A 97 -0.50 -4.37 -1.99
C ALA A 97 0.30 -4.16 -3.31
N ASN A 98 0.04 -4.99 -4.33
CA ASN A 98 0.68 -4.99 -5.64
C ASN A 98 0.22 -3.85 -6.56
N PHE A 99 -0.97 -3.25 -6.36
CA PHE A 99 -1.56 -2.34 -7.37
C PHE A 99 -0.78 -1.03 -7.58
N ALA A 100 -0.23 -0.42 -6.52
CA ALA A 100 0.51 0.82 -6.63
C ALA A 100 1.90 0.63 -7.29
N ALA A 101 2.57 -0.49 -6.96
CA ALA A 101 3.81 -0.89 -7.65
C ALA A 101 3.53 -1.04 -9.15
N THR A 102 2.46 -1.75 -9.51
CA THR A 102 2.06 -1.96 -10.90
C THR A 102 1.83 -0.66 -11.64
N ARG A 103 1.17 0.35 -11.04
CA ARG A 103 0.96 1.65 -11.70
C ARG A 103 2.26 2.42 -11.96
N CYS A 104 3.18 2.44 -10.99
CA CYS A 104 4.48 3.09 -11.18
C CYS A 104 5.30 2.37 -12.25
N ILE A 105 5.28 1.03 -12.25
CA ILE A 105 5.96 0.18 -13.24
C ILE A 105 5.38 0.41 -14.64
N GLU A 106 4.06 0.28 -14.83
CA GLU A 106 3.40 0.50 -16.12
C GLU A 106 3.69 1.89 -16.68
N HIS A 107 3.71 2.90 -15.81
CA HIS A 107 4.05 4.26 -16.20
C HIS A 107 5.52 4.38 -16.59
N ALA A 108 6.44 3.91 -15.74
CA ALA A 108 7.88 3.93 -16.03
C ALA A 108 8.17 3.23 -17.35
N HIS A 109 7.66 2.02 -17.52
CA HIS A 109 7.79 1.22 -18.74
C HIS A 109 7.35 2.01 -19.97
N SER A 110 6.11 2.52 -19.97
CA SER A 110 5.58 3.28 -21.11
C SER A 110 6.39 4.53 -21.42
N ARG A 111 6.81 5.30 -20.40
CA ARG A 111 7.54 6.55 -20.59
C ARG A 111 8.96 6.28 -21.08
N LEU A 112 9.70 5.39 -20.42
CA LEU A 112 11.08 5.06 -20.78
C LEU A 112 11.18 4.49 -22.20
N THR A 113 10.30 3.56 -22.60
CA THR A 113 10.23 3.06 -23.98
C THR A 113 9.97 4.20 -24.97
N SER A 114 9.03 5.12 -24.66
CA SER A 114 8.74 6.27 -25.54
C SER A 114 9.89 7.28 -25.65
N LEU A 115 10.77 7.32 -24.65
CA LEU A 115 11.96 8.15 -24.61
C LEU A 115 13.19 7.47 -25.24
N GLY A 116 13.01 6.26 -25.78
CA GLY A 116 14.03 5.53 -26.53
C GLY A 116 15.06 4.82 -25.65
N VAL A 117 14.72 4.54 -24.40
CA VAL A 117 15.53 3.66 -23.54
C VAL A 117 15.38 2.22 -24.02
N SER A 118 16.46 1.44 -24.01
CA SER A 118 16.44 0.04 -24.47
C SER A 118 15.55 -0.85 -23.58
N ASP A 119 14.91 -1.87 -24.17
CA ASP A 119 14.00 -2.77 -23.45
C ASP A 119 14.66 -3.46 -22.23
N GLU A 120 15.96 -3.77 -22.31
CA GLU A 120 16.73 -4.34 -21.21
C GLU A 120 16.81 -3.40 -20.00
N VAL A 121 17.10 -2.12 -20.24
CA VAL A 121 17.17 -1.09 -19.20
C VAL A 121 15.77 -0.79 -18.65
N VAL A 122 14.74 -0.77 -19.51
CA VAL A 122 13.35 -0.57 -19.07
C VAL A 122 12.92 -1.70 -18.12
N ALA A 123 13.14 -2.95 -18.52
CA ALA A 123 12.82 -4.11 -17.67
C ALA A 123 13.58 -4.06 -16.34
N ARG A 124 14.82 -3.59 -16.36
CA ARG A 124 15.61 -3.43 -15.14
C ARG A 124 15.05 -2.35 -14.20
N VAL A 125 14.58 -1.22 -14.74
CA VAL A 125 13.89 -0.20 -13.93
C VAL A 125 12.59 -0.75 -13.32
N ASP A 126 11.83 -1.54 -14.07
CA ASP A 126 10.60 -2.18 -13.59
C ASP A 126 10.87 -3.08 -12.37
N GLU A 127 11.91 -3.91 -12.43
CA GLU A 127 12.36 -4.75 -11.31
C GLU A 127 12.74 -3.91 -10.08
N LEU A 128 13.55 -2.87 -10.28
CA LEU A 128 14.01 -1.99 -9.21
C LEU A 128 12.83 -1.31 -8.50
N ILE A 129 11.84 -0.80 -9.23
CA ILE A 129 10.63 -0.20 -8.65
C ILE A 129 9.83 -1.24 -7.84
N ALA A 130 9.72 -2.47 -8.33
CA ALA A 130 9.07 -3.56 -7.60
C ALA A 130 9.80 -3.86 -6.27
N PHE A 131 11.13 -3.87 -6.28
CA PHE A 131 11.96 -4.14 -5.11
C PHE A 131 11.86 -3.06 -4.03
N VAL A 132 11.85 -1.79 -4.42
CA VAL A 132 11.60 -0.66 -3.50
C VAL A 132 10.24 -0.81 -2.85
N THR A 133 9.20 -1.10 -3.62
CA THR A 133 7.82 -1.19 -3.09
C THR A 133 7.66 -2.30 -2.05
N ARG A 134 8.35 -3.43 -2.22
CA ARG A 134 8.34 -4.53 -1.23
C ARG A 134 9.32 -4.33 -0.07
N HIS A 135 10.15 -3.28 -0.12
CA HIS A 135 11.24 -2.96 0.81
C HIS A 135 12.21 -4.14 1.00
N ARG A 136 12.57 -4.80 -0.11
CA ARG A 136 13.52 -5.92 -0.10
C ARG A 136 14.12 -6.15 -1.47
N ALA A 137 15.41 -6.45 -1.50
CA ALA A 137 16.17 -6.79 -2.70
C ALA A 137 16.60 -8.27 -2.69
N PRO A 138 16.84 -8.89 -3.87
CA PRO A 138 17.52 -10.18 -3.95
C PRO A 138 18.95 -10.10 -3.35
N ARG A 139 19.42 -11.18 -2.73
CA ARG A 139 20.74 -11.21 -2.04
C ARG A 139 21.95 -10.97 -2.96
N MET A 140 21.82 -11.32 -4.24
CA MET A 140 22.90 -11.18 -5.22
C MET A 140 22.79 -9.91 -6.07
N ASP A 141 21.78 -9.08 -5.81
CA ASP A 141 21.51 -7.86 -6.56
C ASP A 141 21.91 -6.63 -5.74
N PHE A 142 23.15 -6.20 -5.90
CA PHE A 142 23.73 -5.10 -5.12
C PHE A 142 23.11 -3.74 -5.44
N ASP A 143 22.74 -3.51 -6.70
CA ASP A 143 22.09 -2.27 -7.14
C ASP A 143 20.71 -2.14 -6.49
N ALA A 144 19.93 -3.23 -6.49
CA ALA A 144 18.65 -3.26 -5.80
C ALA A 144 18.79 -3.07 -4.29
N GLN A 145 19.84 -3.62 -3.67
CA GLN A 145 20.10 -3.42 -2.24
C GLN A 145 20.38 -1.95 -1.94
N VAL A 146 21.21 -1.29 -2.74
CA VAL A 146 21.52 0.14 -2.59
C VAL A 146 20.24 0.97 -2.72
N LEU A 147 19.41 0.73 -3.73
CA LEU A 147 18.19 1.50 -3.94
C LEU A 147 17.16 1.29 -2.82
N VAL A 148 16.95 0.03 -2.38
CA VAL A 148 16.03 -0.29 -1.27
C VAL A 148 16.51 0.34 0.04
N ASP A 149 17.80 0.23 0.33
CA ASP A 149 18.39 0.80 1.54
C ASP A 149 18.31 2.33 1.54
N ALA A 150 18.59 2.97 0.40
CA ALA A 150 18.49 4.42 0.26
C ALA A 150 17.06 4.94 0.44
N ASP A 151 16.04 4.21 -0.02
CA ASP A 151 14.65 4.57 0.29
C ASP A 151 14.32 4.36 1.78
N LEU A 152 14.83 3.29 2.39
CA LEU A 152 14.64 3.04 3.82
C LEU A 152 15.50 3.93 4.75
N ALA A 153 16.49 4.67 4.24
CA ALA A 153 17.41 5.47 5.04
C ALA A 153 16.72 6.55 5.89
N GLY A 154 15.51 6.98 5.51
CA GLY A 154 14.70 7.86 6.35
C GLY A 154 14.35 7.27 7.73
N LEU A 155 14.47 5.96 7.94
CA LEU A 155 14.27 5.31 9.24
C LEU A 155 15.44 5.56 10.20
N SER A 156 16.66 5.77 9.70
CA SER A 156 17.87 5.98 10.50
C SER A 156 18.17 7.45 10.81
N CYS A 157 17.21 8.35 10.56
CA CYS A 157 17.34 9.75 10.92
C CYS A 157 17.23 9.99 12.46
N SER A 158 17.50 11.21 12.90
CA SER A 158 17.37 11.56 14.32
C SER A 158 15.94 11.35 14.83
N PRO A 159 15.71 11.07 16.13
CA PRO A 159 14.37 10.86 16.67
C PRO A 159 13.40 12.03 16.42
N GLN A 160 13.92 13.26 16.34
CA GLN A 160 13.14 14.46 16.02
C GLN A 160 12.67 14.47 14.56
N GLU A 161 13.55 14.14 13.61
CA GLU A 161 13.17 14.01 12.20
C GLU A 161 12.26 12.81 11.99
N TYR A 162 12.51 11.69 12.67
CA TYR A 162 11.66 10.51 12.60
C TYR A 162 10.24 10.79 13.09
N LYS A 163 10.09 11.60 14.15
CA LYS A 163 8.78 12.10 14.58
C LYS A 163 8.07 12.90 13.49
N LYS A 164 8.78 13.75 12.74
CA LYS A 164 8.18 14.50 11.62
C LYS A 164 7.73 13.57 10.50
N ILE A 165 8.52 12.55 10.16
CA ILE A 165 8.15 11.52 9.18
C ILE A 165 6.85 10.83 9.60
N ARG A 166 6.74 10.40 10.86
CA ARG A 166 5.52 9.75 11.37
C ARG A 166 4.30 10.68 11.33
N THR A 167 4.46 11.94 11.70
CA THR A 167 3.38 12.93 11.65
C THR A 167 2.93 13.19 10.22
N ALA A 168 3.88 13.35 9.29
CA ALA A 168 3.59 13.51 7.86
C ALA A 168 2.87 12.28 7.29
N LEU A 169 3.31 11.06 7.66
CA LEU A 169 2.65 9.82 7.27
C LEU A 169 1.21 9.76 7.75
N ARG A 170 0.94 10.12 9.02
CA ARG A 170 -0.43 10.13 9.55
C ARG A 170 -1.31 11.13 8.82
N ALA A 171 -0.78 12.31 8.51
CA ALA A 171 -1.50 13.37 7.78
C ALA A 171 -1.80 12.99 6.33
N GLU A 172 -0.93 12.20 5.68
CA GLU A 172 -1.14 11.72 4.32
C GLU A 172 -2.20 10.62 4.24
N LEU A 173 -2.36 9.83 5.30
CA LEU A 173 -3.33 8.73 5.40
C LEU A 173 -4.55 9.09 6.25
N VAL A 174 -5.02 10.35 6.13
CA VAL A 174 -6.15 10.87 6.92
C VAL A 174 -7.47 10.13 6.66
N GLU A 175 -7.59 9.47 5.51
CA GLU A 175 -8.77 8.67 5.14
C GLU A 175 -8.92 7.40 5.99
N LEU A 176 -7.82 6.90 6.59
CA LEU A 176 -7.87 5.78 7.52
C LEU A 176 -8.27 6.24 8.91
N ASP A 177 -9.19 5.51 9.52
CA ASP A 177 -9.46 5.66 10.95
C ASP A 177 -8.22 5.29 11.78
N ASP A 178 -8.20 5.75 13.03
CA ASP A 178 -7.02 5.62 13.88
C ASP A 178 -6.65 4.15 14.14
N LEU A 179 -7.64 3.27 14.37
CA LEU A 179 -7.38 1.87 14.66
C LEU A 179 -6.85 1.13 13.42
N GLN A 180 -7.41 1.42 12.26
CA GLN A 180 -6.94 0.94 10.96
C GLN A 180 -5.51 1.35 10.70
N PHE A 181 -5.21 2.66 10.78
CA PHE A 181 -3.87 3.19 10.60
C PHE A 181 -2.87 2.53 11.55
N ILE A 182 -3.20 2.44 12.85
CA ILE A 182 -2.33 1.85 13.86
C ILE A 182 -2.07 0.36 13.56
N LYS A 183 -3.11 -0.42 13.24
CA LYS A 183 -2.95 -1.85 12.88
C LYS A 183 -2.04 -2.03 11.66
N ALA A 184 -2.29 -1.27 10.59
CA ALA A 184 -1.50 -1.35 9.36
C ALA A 184 -0.03 -0.94 9.60
N ARG A 185 0.19 0.12 10.38
CA ARG A 185 1.53 0.59 10.73
C ARG A 185 2.27 -0.41 11.60
N ILE A 186 1.65 -0.96 12.64
CA ILE A 186 2.24 -2.03 13.47
C ILE A 186 2.66 -3.22 12.60
N ALA A 187 1.83 -3.66 11.66
CA ALA A 187 2.14 -4.79 10.79
C ALA A 187 3.38 -4.51 9.91
N LEU A 188 3.54 -3.28 9.41
CA LEU A 188 4.75 -2.88 8.68
C LEU A 188 5.99 -2.86 9.57
N LEU A 189 5.90 -2.25 10.77
CA LEU A 189 7.03 -2.18 11.71
C LEU A 189 7.49 -3.57 12.14
N LYS A 190 6.55 -4.46 12.49
CA LYS A 190 6.86 -5.85 12.85
C LYS A 190 7.51 -6.60 11.70
N LYS A 191 7.05 -6.40 10.46
CA LYS A 191 7.68 -7.00 9.27
C LYS A 191 9.13 -6.53 9.12
N LEU A 192 9.40 -5.22 9.20
CA LEU A 192 10.76 -4.69 9.09
C LEU A 192 11.67 -5.21 10.21
N LEU A 193 11.20 -5.19 11.46
CA LEU A 193 11.94 -5.67 12.62
C LEU A 193 12.15 -7.20 12.64
N SER A 194 11.34 -7.96 11.89
CA SER A 194 11.50 -9.42 11.78
C SER A 194 12.71 -9.83 10.92
N TYR A 195 13.23 -8.93 10.10
CA TYR A 195 14.44 -9.21 9.33
C TYR A 195 15.67 -9.18 10.24
N GLU A 196 16.61 -10.10 9.97
CA GLU A 196 17.93 -10.14 10.59
C GLU A 196 18.65 -8.79 10.44
N THR A 197 18.64 -8.24 9.22
CA THR A 197 19.03 -6.86 8.93
C THR A 197 17.96 -6.19 8.07
N ILE A 198 17.64 -4.94 8.40
CA ILE A 198 16.76 -4.08 7.60
C ILE A 198 17.51 -3.63 6.35
N TYR A 199 18.74 -3.13 6.53
CA TYR A 199 19.61 -2.70 5.45
C TYR A 199 20.43 -3.88 4.93
N GLN A 200 20.50 -4.04 3.61
CA GLN A 200 21.12 -5.19 2.95
C GLN A 200 22.52 -4.87 2.38
N SER A 201 22.74 -3.62 1.97
CA SER A 201 24.01 -3.17 1.41
C SER A 201 25.08 -3.04 2.51
N PRO A 202 26.37 -3.29 2.18
CA PRO A 202 27.45 -3.17 3.15
C PRO A 202 27.57 -1.79 3.80
N LEU A 203 27.32 -0.71 3.04
CA LEU A 203 27.37 0.65 3.58
C LEU A 203 26.10 1.06 4.34
N GLY A 204 24.95 0.47 3.98
CA GLY A 204 23.69 0.66 4.70
C GLY A 204 23.69 0.09 6.13
N SER A 205 24.61 -0.83 6.47
CA SER A 205 24.66 -1.42 7.81
C SER A 205 24.87 -0.39 8.92
N ALA A 206 25.50 0.76 8.62
CA ALA A 206 25.70 1.86 9.57
C ALA A 206 24.36 2.51 10.02
N TRP A 207 23.29 2.31 9.27
CA TRP A 207 21.96 2.86 9.54
C TRP A 207 21.10 1.96 10.45
N GLU A 208 21.48 0.68 10.61
CA GLU A 208 20.66 -0.36 11.26
C GLU A 208 20.26 0.01 12.69
N ASP A 209 21.23 0.27 13.57
CA ASP A 209 20.97 0.50 15.00
C ASP A 209 20.01 1.67 15.23
N THR A 210 20.21 2.77 14.48
CA THR A 210 19.36 3.96 14.62
C THR A 210 17.95 3.69 14.08
N ALA A 211 17.83 2.99 12.95
CA ALA A 211 16.54 2.61 12.40
C ALA A 211 15.77 1.69 13.33
N ARG A 212 16.40 0.62 13.85
CA ARG A 212 15.74 -0.31 14.77
C ARG A 212 15.27 0.39 16.04
N ALA A 213 16.10 1.22 16.66
CA ALA A 213 15.72 2.00 17.84
C ALA A 213 14.49 2.90 17.57
N ASN A 214 14.46 3.58 16.43
CA ASN A 214 13.33 4.39 16.00
C ASN A 214 12.04 3.56 15.80
N LEU A 215 12.15 2.42 15.14
CA LEU A 215 11.02 1.52 14.85
C LEU A 215 10.46 0.86 16.13
N GLU A 216 11.33 0.42 17.04
CA GLU A 216 10.93 -0.21 18.31
C GLU A 216 10.21 0.76 19.25
N VAL A 217 10.70 2.01 19.33
CA VAL A 217 10.04 3.07 20.09
C VAL A 217 8.67 3.39 19.49
N GLU A 218 8.56 3.45 18.16
CA GLU A 218 7.28 3.64 17.49
C GLU A 218 6.33 2.47 17.75
N LEU A 219 6.82 1.23 17.61
CA LEU A 219 6.02 0.02 17.80
C LEU A 219 5.42 -0.04 19.21
N THR A 220 6.25 0.17 20.24
CA THR A 220 5.80 0.20 21.65
C THR A 220 4.73 1.26 21.87
N ARG A 221 4.89 2.44 21.26
CA ARG A 221 3.89 3.51 21.34
C ARG A 221 2.59 3.10 20.67
N LEU A 222 2.64 2.57 19.45
CA LEU A 222 1.46 2.18 18.70
C LEU A 222 0.70 1.02 19.35
N GLU A 223 1.40 0.06 19.98
CA GLU A 223 0.75 -1.02 20.73
C GLU A 223 -0.03 -0.49 21.94
N ARG A 224 0.51 0.50 22.65
CA ARG A 224 -0.22 1.21 23.72
C ARG A 224 -1.44 1.95 23.17
N ASP A 225 -1.24 2.75 22.12
CA ASP A 225 -2.32 3.52 21.50
C ASP A 225 -3.45 2.59 20.99
N LYS A 226 -3.11 1.42 20.44
CA LYS A 226 -4.07 0.38 20.04
C LYS A 226 -4.88 -0.16 21.22
N ALA A 227 -4.23 -0.47 22.34
CA ALA A 227 -4.91 -1.01 23.53
C ALA A 227 -5.93 -0.01 24.09
N GLN A 228 -5.53 1.27 24.21
CA GLN A 228 -6.41 2.34 24.67
C GLN A 228 -7.65 2.53 23.79
N LEU A 229 -7.49 2.46 22.46
CA LEU A 229 -8.62 2.54 21.53
C LEU A 229 -9.57 1.34 21.63
N CYS A 230 -9.05 0.13 21.85
CA CYS A 230 -9.87 -1.05 22.05
C CYS A 230 -10.64 -1.01 23.38
N GLU A 231 -10.01 -0.52 24.45
CA GLU A 231 -10.65 -0.36 25.77
C GLU A 231 -11.77 0.69 25.72
N ALA A 232 -11.52 1.84 25.06
CA ALA A 232 -12.53 2.88 24.87
C ALA A 232 -13.75 2.36 24.08
N ALA A 233 -13.52 1.58 23.03
CA ALA A 233 -14.61 0.99 22.25
C ALA A 233 -15.43 -0.05 23.04
N GLN A 234 -14.83 -0.74 24.00
CA GLN A 234 -15.54 -1.69 24.87
C GLN A 234 -16.36 -1.00 25.97
N ALA A 235 -15.90 0.15 26.47
CA ALA A 235 -16.62 0.93 27.47
C ALA A 235 -17.90 1.57 26.90
N ASP A 236 -17.85 2.06 25.66
CA ASP A 236 -19.01 2.65 24.97
C ASP A 236 -20.11 1.60 24.65
N ASP A 237 -19.77 0.32 24.50
CA ASP A 237 -20.73 -0.78 24.27
C ASP A 237 -21.40 -1.28 25.57
N THR A 238 -20.87 -0.94 26.76
CA THR A 238 -21.41 -1.38 28.05
C THR A 238 -22.38 -0.40 28.73
N ASP A 239 -22.55 0.80 28.17
CA ASP A 239 -23.36 1.89 28.73
C ASP A 239 -24.77 2.01 28.08
N ASP A 240 -25.36 0.90 27.58
CA ASP A 240 -26.78 0.84 27.20
C ASP A 240 -27.62 0.25 28.36
N PRO A 241 -28.25 1.06 29.23
CA PRO A 241 -29.12 0.56 30.27
C PRO A 241 -30.53 0.42 29.67
N ASP A 242 -30.77 -0.65 28.89
CA ASP A 242 -32.14 -1.12 28.70
C ASP A 242 -32.49 -2.07 29.86
N ASP A 243 -32.52 -1.50 31.07
CA ASP A 243 -33.18 -2.11 32.23
C ASP A 243 -34.61 -1.55 32.25
N SER A 244 -35.43 -2.04 31.31
CA SER A 244 -36.88 -1.93 31.46
C SER A 244 -37.31 -2.97 32.50
N ASP A 245 -37.44 -2.45 33.72
CA ASP A 245 -38.09 -3.04 34.89
C ASP A 245 -39.53 -3.45 34.52
N ASP A 246 -39.72 -4.68 34.03
CA ASP A 246 -41.03 -5.28 33.84
C ASP A 246 -41.37 -6.10 35.09
N THR A 247 -42.20 -5.49 35.93
CA THR A 247 -42.67 -6.03 37.19
C THR A 247 -43.68 -7.14 36.95
N ASP A 248 -43.41 -8.28 37.58
CA ASP A 248 -44.24 -9.50 37.63
C ASP A 248 -45.59 -9.22 38.34
N GLU A 249 -46.70 -9.28 37.61
CA GLU A 249 -48.03 -9.55 38.19
C GLU A 249 -48.69 -10.73 37.46
N THR A 250 -48.72 -11.86 38.15
CA THR A 250 -49.51 -13.05 37.84
C THR A 250 -51.02 -12.78 37.88
N GLN A 251 -51.75 -13.19 36.83
CA GLN A 251 -53.11 -13.71 37.02
C GLN A 251 -53.46 -14.81 36.00
N GLU A 252 -53.76 -16.00 36.51
CA GLU A 252 -54.30 -17.14 35.79
C GLU A 252 -55.72 -16.87 35.25
N GLY A 253 -55.99 -17.33 34.03
CA GLY A 253 -57.32 -17.44 33.44
C GLY A 253 -57.29 -18.32 32.20
N ALA A 254 -57.77 -19.55 32.33
CA ALA A 254 -57.69 -20.61 31.32
C ALA A 254 -58.66 -20.44 30.12
N VAL A 255 -58.36 -21.24 29.07
CA VAL A 255 -59.26 -21.90 28.09
C VAL A 255 -59.13 -21.48 26.61
N THR A 256 -58.48 -22.39 25.86
CA THR A 256 -58.58 -22.82 24.44
C THR A 256 -59.21 -21.93 23.37
N SER A 257 -58.50 -21.76 22.24
CA SER A 257 -58.87 -22.32 20.91
C SER A 257 -58.03 -21.70 19.79
N THR A 258 -57.39 -22.55 18.99
CA THR A 258 -57.15 -22.46 17.53
C THR A 258 -56.89 -21.08 16.88
N GLY A 259 -55.71 -20.87 16.29
CA GLY A 259 -55.56 -19.84 15.25
C GLY A 259 -54.15 -19.36 14.91
N THR A 260 -53.57 -19.96 13.87
CA THR A 260 -52.76 -19.34 12.79
C THR A 260 -51.79 -18.19 13.13
N LEU A 261 -50.49 -18.47 12.98
CA LEU A 261 -49.40 -17.49 12.98
C LEU A 261 -49.50 -16.55 11.77
N ILE A 262 -49.73 -15.25 12.02
CA ILE A 262 -49.67 -14.18 11.01
C ILE A 262 -48.31 -13.48 11.12
N ILE A 263 -47.44 -13.70 10.12
CA ILE A 263 -46.17 -12.99 9.95
C ILE A 263 -46.47 -11.56 9.47
N LYS A 264 -46.27 -10.57 10.35
CA LYS A 264 -46.44 -9.14 10.03
C LYS A 264 -45.20 -8.65 9.26
N ARG A 265 -45.28 -8.61 7.93
CA ARG A 265 -44.25 -8.00 7.07
C ARG A 265 -44.22 -6.48 7.25
N ARG A 266 -43.05 -5.94 7.62
CA ARG A 266 -42.76 -4.50 7.68
C ARG A 266 -42.74 -3.92 6.26
N SER A 267 -43.51 -2.86 6.04
CA SER A 267 -43.71 -2.20 4.75
C SER A 267 -42.49 -1.36 4.33
N ILE A 268 -41.85 -1.73 3.21
CA ILE A 268 -40.87 -0.90 2.49
C ILE A 268 -41.63 0.11 1.62
N LYS A 269 -41.34 1.40 1.79
CA LYS A 269 -41.88 2.48 0.94
C LYS A 269 -41.31 2.36 -0.48
N LYS A 270 -42.22 2.17 -1.43
CA LYS A 270 -41.98 2.12 -2.88
C LYS A 270 -41.52 3.51 -3.38
N ARG A 271 -40.31 3.61 -3.96
CA ARG A 271 -39.93 4.75 -4.81
C ARG A 271 -40.62 4.61 -6.16
N ILE A 272 -41.22 5.70 -6.63
CA ILE A 272 -41.87 5.82 -7.93
C ILE A 272 -40.76 6.01 -8.99
N PRO A 273 -40.68 5.19 -10.05
CA PRO A 273 -39.85 5.48 -11.20
C PRO A 273 -40.59 6.44 -12.14
N VAL A 274 -39.91 7.52 -12.53
CA VAL A 274 -40.35 8.41 -13.61
C VAL A 274 -40.16 7.65 -14.93
N HIS A 275 -41.25 7.41 -15.65
CA HIS A 275 -41.25 6.95 -17.03
C HIS A 275 -40.93 8.14 -17.96
N SER A 276 -39.92 7.99 -18.81
CA SER A 276 -39.88 8.69 -20.11
C SER A 276 -40.00 7.65 -21.22
N ALA A 277 -40.81 7.99 -22.22
CA ALA A 277 -41.26 7.13 -23.30
C ALA A 277 -40.17 6.80 -24.34
N ASP A 278 -40.36 5.61 -24.92
CA ASP A 278 -40.14 5.21 -26.31
C ASP A 278 -38.85 5.62 -27.03
N ASN A 279 -38.00 4.63 -27.27
CA ASN A 279 -37.47 4.46 -28.63
C ASN A 279 -37.18 2.97 -28.91
N GLU A 280 -37.91 2.47 -29.90
CA GLU A 280 -37.87 1.14 -30.48
C GLU A 280 -36.82 1.14 -31.60
N VAL A 281 -35.71 0.40 -31.48
CA VAL A 281 -34.94 -0.06 -32.65
C VAL A 281 -34.35 -1.46 -32.42
N THR A 282 -34.58 -2.25 -33.44
CA THR A 282 -34.32 -3.65 -33.75
C THR A 282 -32.88 -4.19 -33.66
N SER A 283 -32.81 -5.45 -33.20
CA SER A 283 -32.18 -6.61 -33.88
C SER A 283 -30.65 -6.80 -33.92
N THR A 284 -30.31 -8.08 -33.70
CA THR A 284 -29.14 -8.89 -34.14
C THR A 284 -27.82 -8.83 -33.37
N GLY A 285 -27.46 -9.95 -32.72
CA GLY A 285 -26.09 -10.22 -32.26
C GLY A 285 -25.91 -11.39 -31.27
N VAL A 286 -26.02 -12.63 -31.77
CA VAL A 286 -25.46 -13.92 -31.28
C VAL A 286 -24.79 -13.98 -29.89
N LEU A 287 -25.30 -14.86 -29.00
CA LEU A 287 -24.68 -15.26 -27.72
C LEU A 287 -23.70 -16.45 -27.92
N PRO A 288 -22.50 -16.45 -27.31
CA PRO A 288 -21.61 -17.61 -27.29
C PRO A 288 -22.10 -18.74 -26.36
N ARG A 289 -21.83 -19.99 -26.76
CA ARG A 289 -22.21 -21.24 -26.07
C ARG A 289 -21.49 -21.42 -24.72
N LYS A 290 -22.23 -21.93 -23.73
CA LYS A 290 -21.70 -22.48 -22.46
C LYS A 290 -20.84 -23.71 -22.73
N ILE A 291 -19.68 -23.78 -22.08
CA ILE A 291 -18.89 -25.01 -21.94
C ILE A 291 -19.45 -25.77 -20.72
N GLU A 292 -19.72 -27.06 -20.91
CA GLU A 292 -20.18 -27.99 -19.87
C GLU A 292 -18.97 -28.47 -19.05
N GLU A 293 -19.07 -28.39 -17.72
CA GLU A 293 -18.15 -29.07 -16.79
C GLU A 293 -18.65 -30.49 -16.49
N PRO A 294 -17.77 -31.50 -16.40
CA PRO A 294 -18.18 -32.81 -15.93
C PRO A 294 -18.09 -32.91 -14.39
N LEU A 295 -19.22 -33.29 -13.80
CA LEU A 295 -19.39 -33.81 -12.44
C LEU A 295 -18.78 -35.20 -12.29
N TYR A 296 -18.05 -35.45 -11.19
CA TYR A 296 -18.08 -36.66 -10.32
C TYR A 296 -17.30 -36.30 -9.04
N SER A 297 -17.98 -36.01 -7.90
CA SER A 297 -18.17 -36.88 -6.72
C SER A 297 -16.87 -37.51 -6.19
N GLY A 298 -16.39 -37.33 -4.96
CA GLY A 298 -16.97 -36.82 -3.72
C GLY A 298 -16.51 -37.78 -2.61
N GLU A 299 -15.78 -37.28 -1.60
CA GLU A 299 -15.73 -37.85 -0.25
C GLU A 299 -15.04 -36.86 0.72
N ASP A 300 -15.85 -36.47 1.71
CA ASP A 300 -15.64 -35.92 3.05
C ASP A 300 -14.59 -34.83 3.35
N VAL A 301 -15.18 -33.68 3.69
CA VAL A 301 -14.60 -32.45 4.22
C VAL A 301 -14.50 -32.57 5.74
N GLU A 302 -13.28 -32.65 6.27
CA GLU A 302 -12.99 -32.07 7.58
C GLU A 302 -12.70 -30.60 7.37
N THR A 303 -13.58 -29.76 7.93
CA THR A 303 -13.49 -28.30 7.88
C THR A 303 -12.30 -27.83 8.72
N THR A 304 -11.14 -27.66 8.10
CA THR A 304 -10.06 -26.84 8.66
C THR A 304 -10.17 -25.43 8.11
N SER A 305 -10.09 -24.49 9.04
CA SER A 305 -10.36 -23.07 8.87
C SER A 305 -9.42 -22.43 7.85
N SER A 306 -9.97 -21.52 7.03
CA SER A 306 -9.32 -20.72 5.98
C SER A 306 -8.13 -19.84 6.45
N LEU A 307 -7.67 -20.00 7.69
CA LEU A 307 -6.52 -19.33 8.30
C LEU A 307 -5.22 -20.16 8.23
N GLU A 308 -5.28 -21.49 8.16
CA GLU A 308 -4.06 -22.32 8.06
C GLU A 308 -3.49 -22.39 6.64
N SER A 309 -4.33 -22.35 5.60
CA SER A 309 -3.87 -22.36 4.21
C SER A 309 -3.20 -21.02 3.78
N ALA A 310 -3.41 -19.94 4.54
CA ALA A 310 -2.72 -18.66 4.34
C ALA A 310 -1.30 -18.63 4.96
N VAL A 311 -0.95 -19.61 5.78
CA VAL A 311 0.39 -19.74 6.39
C VAL A 311 1.33 -20.55 5.49
N GLU A 312 0.80 -21.34 4.55
CA GLU A 312 1.55 -22.25 3.68
C GLU A 312 2.10 -21.58 2.39
N SER A 313 1.76 -20.31 2.13
CA SER A 313 2.36 -19.51 1.03
C SER A 313 3.57 -18.68 1.47
N LEU A 314 4.12 -18.95 2.65
CA LEU A 314 5.34 -18.34 3.15
C LEU A 314 6.51 -19.27 2.86
N ASP A 315 7.31 -18.90 1.85
CA ASP A 315 8.64 -19.45 1.61
C ASP A 315 9.56 -19.01 2.77
N LEU A 316 9.43 -19.71 3.90
CA LEU A 316 10.35 -19.64 5.03
C LEU A 316 11.45 -20.68 4.79
N PRO A 317 12.74 -20.30 4.88
CA PRO A 317 13.80 -21.31 4.89
C PRO A 317 13.66 -22.16 6.15
N ASN A 318 13.47 -23.47 5.96
CA ASN A 318 13.62 -24.44 7.05
C ASN A 318 15.05 -24.36 7.57
N ALA A 319 15.19 -24.12 8.87
CA ALA A 319 16.46 -24.21 9.58
C ALA A 319 16.71 -25.68 9.94
N ASP A 320 17.75 -26.25 9.33
CA ASP A 320 18.61 -27.26 9.97
C ASP A 320 19.90 -26.56 10.44
#